data_AF-A0A0A1GSU6-F1
#
_entry.id   AF-A0A0A1GSU6-F1
#
_cell.length_a   1.000
_cell.length_b   1.000
_cell.length_c   1.000
_cell.angle_alpha   90.00
_cell.angle_beta   90.00
_cell.angle_gamma   90.00
#
_symmetry.space_group_name_H-M   'P 1'
#
loop_
_entity.id
_entity.type
_entity.pdbx_description
1 polymer ?
#
loop_
_entity_poly.entity_id
_entity_poly.type
_entity_poly.pdbx_seq_one_letter_code
_entity_poly.pdbx_strand_id
1 'polypeptide(L)'
;MKKIFLLLLTASAVIVLTGCSSQSNNKSDSSSNSSSAKSNSSSSSSSATTKTVQLDAEDSTRLLTNSWKFDQFSIDQIKAEAEDGVLELEINWKNASDHATVFDDIGKVTVSQNGKELSITEQDDDYNDSILPNKTEDFELSYRYTGVDNPIKVSIHPTDTSRPTRTVTVQLKN
;
A
#
# COMPACT_ATOMS: atom_id res chain seq x y z
N MET A 1 7.96 -29.48 37.40
CA MET A 1 7.29 -29.03 38.64
C MET A 1 5.99 -28.35 38.23
N LYS A 2 4.84 -28.86 38.69
CA LYS A 2 3.52 -28.26 38.45
C LYS A 2 3.39 -27.00 39.30
N LYS A 3 3.01 -25.87 38.71
CA LYS A 3 2.53 -24.70 39.45
C LYS A 3 1.14 -24.36 38.93
N ILE A 4 0.20 -24.46 39.86
CA ILE A 4 -1.22 -24.12 39.78
C ILE A 4 -1.35 -22.65 40.23
N PHE A 5 -2.50 -22.05 39.86
CA PHE A 5 -3.09 -20.77 40.29
C PHE A 5 -2.86 -19.61 39.31
N LEU A 6 -3.87 -18.83 38.90
CA LEU A 6 -5.03 -18.37 39.66
C LEU A 6 -6.26 -18.09 38.76
N LEU A 7 -7.44 -18.27 39.33
CA LEU A 7 -8.80 -18.03 38.83
C LEU A 7 -9.27 -16.60 39.20
N LEU A 8 -10.09 -15.92 38.37
CA LEU A 8 -11.16 -14.93 38.69
C LEU A 8 -11.45 -14.06 37.43
N LEU A 9 -12.50 -14.26 36.63
CA LEU A 9 -13.94 -13.98 36.80
C LEU A 9 -14.30 -12.48 37.00
N THR A 10 -14.96 -11.87 36.00
CA THR A 10 -15.94 -10.73 36.01
C THR A 10 -15.83 -9.98 34.67
N ALA A 11 -16.86 -9.46 33.99
CA ALA A 11 -18.31 -9.57 34.07
C ALA A 11 -18.83 -9.18 32.67
N SER A 12 -19.71 -10.00 32.11
CA SER A 12 -20.40 -9.71 30.85
C SER A 12 -21.62 -8.81 31.07
N ALA A 13 -21.93 -8.04 30.02
CA ALA A 13 -23.16 -7.32 29.72
C ALA A 13 -23.31 -5.91 30.31
N VAL A 14 -23.37 -4.90 29.44
CA VAL A 14 -24.63 -4.17 29.15
C VAL A 14 -24.68 -3.81 27.66
N ILE A 15 -25.69 -4.30 26.97
CA ILE A 15 -26.16 -3.84 25.66
C ILE A 15 -27.05 -2.62 25.92
N VAL A 16 -26.78 -1.48 25.28
CA VAL A 16 -27.77 -0.39 25.17
C VAL A 16 -27.99 -0.09 23.68
N LEU A 17 -29.11 -0.58 23.18
CA LEU A 17 -29.81 -0.08 22.00
C LEU A 17 -30.80 0.99 22.45
N THR A 18 -30.79 2.16 21.81
CA THR A 18 -31.89 3.14 21.62
C THR A 18 -31.25 4.39 20.98
N GLY A 19 -31.80 5.10 19.99
CA GLY A 19 -33.09 5.03 19.32
C GLY A 19 -33.09 6.00 18.12
N CYS A 20 -34.12 5.85 17.28
CA CYS A 20 -34.37 6.52 16.01
C CYS A 20 -34.68 8.03 16.07
N SER A 21 -34.69 8.61 14.86
CA SER A 21 -35.51 9.72 14.33
C SER A 21 -34.85 11.11 14.27
N SER A 22 -35.14 12.00 13.32
CA SER A 22 -35.68 11.96 11.94
C SER A 22 -35.63 13.42 11.44
N GLN A 23 -35.31 13.60 10.15
CA GLN A 23 -35.99 14.50 9.21
C GLN A 23 -35.61 16.00 9.04
N SER A 24 -35.21 16.27 7.79
CA SER A 24 -35.46 17.42 6.90
C SER A 24 -34.93 18.82 7.23
N ASN A 25 -34.18 19.38 6.25
CA ASN A 25 -34.79 20.40 5.40
C ASN A 25 -34.15 20.52 4.01
N ASN A 26 -35.03 20.60 3.02
CA ASN A 26 -34.81 20.90 1.60
C ASN A 26 -34.61 22.41 1.37
N LYS A 27 -33.81 22.75 0.34
CA LYS A 27 -34.06 23.69 -0.79
C LYS A 27 -32.72 24.22 -1.32
N SER A 28 -32.33 23.93 -2.58
CA SER A 28 -32.64 24.70 -3.82
C SER A 28 -31.95 26.07 -3.80
N ASP A 29 -31.15 26.54 -4.77
CA ASP A 29 -31.24 26.40 -6.23
C ASP A 29 -29.89 26.66 -6.96
N SER A 30 -29.91 26.20 -8.20
CA SER A 30 -29.05 26.43 -9.37
C SER A 30 -28.42 27.82 -9.55
N SER A 31 -27.19 27.82 -10.08
CA SER A 31 -26.84 28.67 -11.23
C SER A 31 -25.75 28.02 -12.09
N SER A 32 -26.04 27.97 -13.38
CA SER A 32 -25.17 27.56 -14.49
C SER A 32 -24.03 28.56 -14.70
N ASN A 33 -22.82 28.08 -15.01
CA ASN A 33 -22.04 28.72 -16.06
C ASN A 33 -21.02 27.76 -16.70
N SER A 34 -21.13 27.62 -18.01
CA SER A 34 -20.18 26.95 -18.90
C SER A 34 -18.88 27.75 -19.02
N SER A 35 -17.74 27.10 -18.86
CA SER A 35 -16.53 27.48 -19.59
C SER A 35 -15.62 26.28 -19.78
N SER A 36 -15.38 25.97 -21.06
CA SER A 36 -14.41 25.00 -21.55
C SER A 36 -12.99 25.48 -21.23
N ALA A 37 -12.23 24.68 -20.48
CA ALA A 37 -10.78 24.85 -20.36
C ALA A 37 -10.12 23.51 -20.68
N LYS A 38 -9.24 23.54 -21.70
CA LYS A 38 -8.32 22.44 -22.04
C LYS A 38 -7.46 22.13 -20.82
N SER A 39 -7.67 20.98 -20.19
CA SER A 39 -6.75 20.47 -19.17
C SER A 39 -5.56 19.82 -19.87
N ASN A 40 -4.48 20.60 -19.95
CA ASN A 40 -3.12 20.09 -20.06
C ASN A 40 -2.95 18.98 -19.01
N SER A 41 -2.54 17.78 -19.43
CA SER A 41 -2.11 16.72 -18.53
C SER A 41 -0.83 17.18 -17.80
N SER A 42 -1.00 17.92 -16.72
CA SER A 42 0.07 18.15 -15.76
C SER A 42 0.32 16.83 -15.06
N SER A 43 1.32 16.08 -15.52
CA SER A 43 1.96 15.04 -14.73
C SER A 43 2.42 15.70 -13.44
N SER A 44 1.69 15.49 -12.36
CA SER A 44 2.08 15.92 -11.02
C SER A 44 3.36 15.17 -10.67
N SER A 45 4.51 15.76 -10.97
CA SER A 45 5.80 15.25 -10.52
C SER A 45 5.87 15.48 -9.03
N SER A 46 5.30 14.57 -8.25
CA SER A 46 5.69 14.40 -6.86
C SER A 46 7.21 14.18 -6.87
N SER A 47 7.96 15.04 -6.19
CA SER A 47 9.43 14.94 -6.08
C SER A 47 9.82 13.49 -5.81
N ALA A 48 10.39 12.83 -6.81
CA ALA A 48 10.72 11.42 -6.73
C ALA A 48 11.78 11.26 -5.63
N THR A 49 11.41 10.63 -4.53
CA THR A 49 12.38 10.30 -3.49
C THR A 49 13.17 9.11 -3.98
N THR A 50 14.44 9.33 -4.28
CA THR A 50 15.39 8.24 -4.54
C THR A 50 15.92 7.70 -3.22
N LYS A 51 15.87 6.39 -3.06
CA LYS A 51 16.42 5.65 -1.92
C LYS A 51 17.56 4.77 -2.41
N THR A 52 18.65 4.74 -1.66
CA THR A 52 19.77 3.85 -1.96
C THR A 52 19.56 2.53 -1.24
N VAL A 53 19.65 1.41 -1.97
CA VAL A 53 19.68 0.06 -1.42
C VAL A 53 21.08 -0.49 -1.66
N GLN A 54 21.73 -0.90 -0.59
CA GLN A 54 23.08 -1.47 -0.64
C GLN A 54 22.97 -2.94 -1.05
N LEU A 55 23.79 -3.37 -2.00
CA LEU A 55 23.87 -4.78 -2.38
C LEU A 55 24.46 -5.60 -1.25
N ASP A 56 23.93 -6.82 -1.09
CA ASP A 56 24.42 -7.85 -0.16
C ASP A 56 24.48 -7.34 1.29
N ALA A 57 23.55 -6.45 1.65
CA ALA A 57 23.41 -5.92 3.00
C ALA A 57 22.53 -6.86 3.84
N GLU A 58 22.99 -7.18 5.05
CA GLU A 58 22.27 -8.05 6.00
C GLU A 58 20.90 -7.51 6.43
N ASP A 59 20.66 -6.20 6.28
CA ASP A 59 19.44 -5.52 6.70
C ASP A 59 18.72 -4.91 5.49
N SER A 60 17.40 -5.11 5.43
CA SER A 60 16.55 -4.48 4.42
C SER A 60 16.41 -2.96 4.61
N THR A 61 16.36 -2.24 3.49
CA THR A 61 16.27 -0.77 3.47
C THR A 61 14.82 -0.31 3.41
N ARG A 62 14.39 0.52 4.38
CA ARG A 62 13.07 1.17 4.33
C ARG A 62 12.99 2.23 3.20
N LEU A 63 12.06 2.02 2.27
CA LEU A 63 11.90 2.89 1.10
C LEU A 63 10.96 4.08 1.35
N LEU A 64 9.97 3.94 2.22
CA LEU A 64 8.97 4.99 2.47
C LEU A 64 9.34 5.86 3.68
N THR A 65 9.35 7.19 3.49
CA THR A 65 9.45 8.14 4.60
C THR A 65 8.12 8.29 5.35
N ASN A 66 7.00 8.24 4.62
CA ASN A 66 5.65 8.34 5.16
C ASN A 66 4.76 7.28 4.50
N SER A 67 3.75 6.78 5.24
CA SER A 67 2.74 5.88 4.66
C SER A 67 2.08 6.50 3.45
N TRP A 68 1.79 5.67 2.46
CA TRP A 68 0.99 6.03 1.30
C TRP A 68 -0.46 5.68 1.55
N LYS A 69 -1.34 6.67 1.49
CA LYS A 69 -2.77 6.49 1.67
C LYS A 69 -3.50 6.53 0.34
N PHE A 70 -4.32 5.53 0.12
CA PHE A 70 -5.33 5.42 -0.93
C PHE A 70 -6.71 5.30 -0.26
N ASP A 71 -7.77 5.11 -1.05
CA ASP A 71 -9.13 5.07 -0.50
C ASP A 71 -9.42 3.75 0.21
N GLN A 72 -9.08 2.63 -0.43
CA GLN A 72 -9.40 1.29 0.07
C GLN A 72 -8.25 0.65 0.87
N PHE A 73 -7.06 1.23 0.82
CA PHE A 73 -5.90 0.74 1.55
C PHE A 73 -4.86 1.82 1.83
N SER A 74 -3.91 1.50 2.69
CA SER A 74 -2.65 2.23 2.81
C SER A 74 -1.47 1.28 2.73
N ILE A 75 -0.33 1.78 2.22
CA ILE A 75 0.97 1.13 2.33
C ILE A 75 1.72 1.83 3.46
N ASP A 76 1.96 1.12 4.55
CA ASP A 76 2.63 1.67 5.73
C ASP A 76 4.15 1.54 5.64
N GLN A 77 4.62 0.49 4.95
CA GLN A 77 6.03 0.25 4.72
C GLN A 77 6.25 -0.45 3.38
N ILE A 78 7.38 -0.09 2.76
CA ILE A 78 8.05 -0.91 1.76
C ILE A 78 9.48 -1.01 2.23
N LYS A 79 9.99 -2.22 2.41
CA LYS A 79 11.43 -2.49 2.57
C LYS A 79 11.95 -3.12 1.28
N ALA A 80 13.26 -3.03 1.08
CA ALA A 80 13.92 -3.65 -0.04
C ALA A 80 15.26 -4.20 0.37
N GLU A 81 15.56 -5.40 -0.11
CA GLU A 81 16.85 -6.04 -0.05
C GLU A 81 17.29 -6.43 -1.46
N ALA A 82 18.59 -6.43 -1.72
CA ALA A 82 19.12 -6.75 -3.02
C ALA A 82 20.38 -7.61 -2.91
N GLU A 83 20.27 -8.87 -3.33
CA GLU A 83 21.35 -9.86 -3.33
C GLU A 83 21.24 -10.70 -4.61
N ASP A 84 22.38 -11.15 -5.15
CA ASP A 84 22.44 -12.14 -6.25
C ASP A 84 21.56 -11.82 -7.48
N GLY A 85 21.44 -10.53 -7.82
CA GLY A 85 20.62 -10.08 -8.97
C GLY A 85 19.11 -10.09 -8.72
N VAL A 86 18.66 -10.27 -7.48
CA VAL A 86 17.27 -10.22 -7.04
C VAL A 86 17.04 -8.98 -6.19
N LEU A 87 15.95 -8.26 -6.46
CA LEU A 87 15.39 -7.26 -5.57
C LEU A 87 14.17 -7.91 -4.90
N GLU A 88 14.23 -8.09 -3.59
CA GLU A 88 13.10 -8.52 -2.78
C GLU A 88 12.43 -7.28 -2.16
N LEU A 89 11.09 -7.30 -2.12
CA LEU A 89 10.27 -6.25 -1.53
C LEU A 89 9.33 -6.84 -0.49
N GLU A 90 9.47 -6.42 0.77
CA GLU A 90 8.47 -6.65 1.83
C GLU A 90 7.55 -5.42 1.89
N ILE A 91 6.25 -5.62 1.66
CA ILE A 91 5.24 -4.55 1.58
C ILE A 91 4.21 -4.76 2.67
N ASN A 92 4.23 -3.88 3.67
CA ASN A 92 3.22 -3.84 4.72
C ASN A 92 2.08 -2.90 4.32
N TRP A 93 0.86 -3.42 4.28
CA TRP A 93 -0.34 -2.70 3.90
C TRP A 93 -1.45 -2.86 4.94
N LYS A 94 -2.42 -1.95 4.86
CA LYS A 94 -3.62 -1.95 5.70
C LYS A 94 -4.86 -1.89 4.83
N ASN A 95 -5.81 -2.79 5.08
CA ASN A 95 -7.15 -2.69 4.52
C ASN A 95 -7.92 -1.53 5.17
N ALA A 96 -8.26 -0.52 4.37
CA ALA A 96 -9.06 0.64 4.79
C ALA A 96 -10.50 0.60 4.27
N SER A 97 -10.89 -0.46 3.55
CA SER A 97 -12.27 -0.71 3.14
C SER A 97 -13.15 -1.15 4.31
N ASP A 98 -14.45 -1.26 4.04
CA ASP A 98 -15.48 -1.69 4.99
C ASP A 98 -15.76 -3.20 4.97
N HIS A 99 -15.06 -3.96 4.12
CA HIS A 99 -15.18 -5.42 3.99
C HIS A 99 -13.82 -6.11 3.93
N ALA A 100 -13.81 -7.44 3.99
CA ALA A 100 -12.57 -8.19 3.81
C ALA A 100 -12.13 -8.14 2.34
N THR A 101 -10.84 -7.95 2.08
CA THR A 101 -10.31 -7.79 0.72
C THR A 101 -8.94 -8.42 0.60
N VAL A 102 -8.62 -8.88 -0.61
CA VAL A 102 -7.25 -9.23 -1.02
C VAL A 102 -6.58 -7.97 -1.58
N PHE A 103 -5.25 -7.90 -1.51
CA PHE A 103 -4.52 -6.74 -2.04
C PHE A 103 -4.72 -6.58 -3.56
N ASP A 104 -4.67 -7.66 -4.34
CA ASP A 104 -4.78 -7.64 -5.81
C ASP A 104 -6.13 -7.10 -6.33
N ASP A 105 -7.19 -7.19 -5.52
CA ASP A 105 -8.51 -6.64 -5.85
C ASP A 105 -8.53 -5.10 -5.84
N ILE A 106 -7.63 -4.48 -5.06
CA ILE A 106 -7.67 -3.05 -4.75
C ILE A 106 -6.39 -2.30 -5.14
N GLY A 107 -5.30 -3.01 -5.38
CA GLY A 107 -4.02 -2.44 -5.74
C GLY A 107 -3.15 -3.40 -6.56
N LYS A 108 -2.20 -2.84 -7.29
CA LYS A 108 -1.18 -3.59 -8.04
C LYS A 108 0.20 -3.02 -7.75
N VAL A 109 1.17 -3.91 -7.51
CA VAL A 109 2.59 -3.56 -7.50
C VAL A 109 3.15 -3.71 -8.92
N THR A 110 3.90 -2.72 -9.38
CA THR A 110 4.73 -2.88 -10.59
C THR A 110 6.14 -2.41 -10.30
N VAL A 111 7.11 -3.21 -10.69
CA VAL A 111 8.53 -2.84 -10.63
C VAL A 111 9.05 -2.67 -12.04
N SER A 112 9.79 -1.60 -12.30
CA SER A 112 10.38 -1.36 -13.61
C SER A 112 11.81 -0.87 -13.53
N GLN A 113 12.62 -1.23 -14.52
CA GLN A 113 14.00 -0.75 -14.66
C GLN A 113 14.24 -0.40 -16.13
N ASN A 114 14.89 0.73 -16.38
CA ASN A 114 15.18 1.20 -17.76
C ASN A 114 13.93 1.22 -18.66
N GLY A 115 12.78 1.64 -18.12
CA GLY A 115 11.50 1.73 -18.84
C GLY A 115 10.82 0.39 -19.14
N LYS A 116 11.34 -0.74 -18.65
CA LYS A 116 10.71 -2.06 -18.79
C LYS A 116 10.20 -2.55 -17.45
N GLU A 117 8.98 -3.09 -17.43
CA GLU A 117 8.44 -3.80 -16.26
C GLU A 117 9.24 -5.09 -16.04
N LEU A 118 9.64 -5.34 -14.80
CA LEU A 118 10.30 -6.55 -14.36
C LEU A 118 9.22 -7.59 -14.03
N SER A 119 9.44 -8.84 -14.42
CA SER A 119 8.56 -9.93 -14.03
C SER A 119 8.84 -10.35 -12.59
N ILE A 120 7.76 -10.62 -11.85
CA ILE A 120 7.83 -11.26 -10.54
C ILE A 120 8.43 -12.66 -10.74
N THR A 121 9.43 -13.00 -9.93
CA THR A 121 10.01 -14.35 -9.89
C THR A 121 9.47 -15.18 -8.74
N GLU A 122 9.19 -14.54 -7.60
CA GLU A 122 8.59 -15.18 -6.43
C GLU A 122 7.59 -14.22 -5.78
N GLN A 123 6.53 -14.79 -5.25
CA GLN A 123 5.44 -14.12 -4.54
C GLN A 123 5.03 -15.08 -3.42
N ASP A 124 5.01 -14.60 -2.19
CA ASP A 124 4.57 -15.39 -1.04
C ASP A 124 3.05 -15.66 -1.07
N ASP A 125 2.60 -16.57 -0.20
CA ASP A 125 1.19 -16.95 -0.10
C ASP A 125 0.33 -15.85 0.52
N ASP A 126 0.90 -15.03 1.40
CA ASP A 126 0.23 -13.93 2.11
C ASP A 126 -0.26 -12.81 1.16
N TYR A 127 0.32 -12.67 -0.05
CA TYR A 127 -0.18 -11.73 -1.07
C TYR A 127 -1.68 -11.90 -1.40
N ASN A 128 -2.18 -13.14 -1.33
CA ASN A 128 -3.56 -13.48 -1.69
C ASN A 128 -4.49 -13.59 -0.47
N ASP A 129 -4.01 -13.23 0.71
CA ASP A 129 -4.81 -13.33 1.92
C ASP A 129 -5.92 -12.29 1.96
N SER A 130 -7.08 -12.74 2.45
CA SER A 130 -8.27 -11.90 2.62
C SER A 130 -8.20 -11.19 3.96
N ILE A 131 -7.84 -9.91 3.94
CA ILE A 131 -7.60 -9.11 5.13
C ILE A 131 -8.86 -8.40 5.59
N LEU A 132 -9.24 -8.58 6.85
CA LEU A 132 -10.41 -7.94 7.45
C LEU A 132 -10.29 -6.40 7.50
N PRO A 133 -11.41 -5.66 7.58
CA PRO A 133 -11.40 -4.21 7.71
C PRO A 133 -10.48 -3.71 8.82
N ASN A 134 -9.68 -2.69 8.52
CA ASN A 134 -8.72 -2.05 9.43
C ASN A 134 -7.60 -2.98 9.97
N LYS A 135 -7.41 -4.16 9.37
CA LYS A 135 -6.25 -5.03 9.65
C LYS A 135 -5.12 -4.76 8.67
N THR A 136 -3.93 -5.14 9.11
CA THR A 136 -2.68 -5.03 8.36
C THR A 136 -2.21 -6.42 7.98
N GLU A 137 -1.51 -6.50 6.86
CA GLU A 137 -0.79 -7.67 6.40
C GLU A 137 0.50 -7.22 5.70
N ASP A 138 1.50 -8.07 5.66
CA ASP A 138 2.66 -7.94 4.79
C ASP A 138 2.74 -9.07 3.77
N PHE A 139 3.42 -8.78 2.66
CA PHE A 139 3.72 -9.77 1.64
C PHE A 139 5.06 -9.44 0.97
N GLU A 140 5.68 -10.46 0.39
CA GLU A 140 7.00 -10.44 -0.23
C GLU A 140 6.90 -10.69 -1.74
N LEU A 141 7.61 -9.85 -2.51
CA LEU A 141 7.70 -9.95 -3.97
C LEU A 141 9.16 -9.85 -4.42
N SER A 142 9.61 -10.82 -5.22
CA SER A 142 10.97 -10.86 -5.74
C SER A 142 11.03 -10.59 -7.24
N TYR A 143 12.02 -9.80 -7.66
CA TYR A 143 12.22 -9.37 -9.05
C TYR A 143 13.68 -9.51 -9.46
N ARG A 144 13.93 -10.06 -10.65
CA ARG A 144 15.29 -10.07 -11.24
C ARG A 144 15.60 -8.71 -11.85
N TYR A 145 16.61 -8.01 -11.32
CA TYR A 145 17.10 -6.76 -11.90
C TYR A 145 18.24 -7.02 -12.90
N THR A 146 18.45 -6.08 -13.82
CA THR A 146 19.38 -6.26 -14.96
C THR A 146 20.76 -5.65 -14.75
N GLY A 147 20.94 -4.86 -13.69
CA GLY A 147 22.18 -4.22 -13.29
C GLY A 147 21.94 -3.11 -12.27
N VAL A 148 22.99 -2.38 -11.90
CA VAL A 148 22.93 -1.31 -10.87
C VAL A 148 22.91 0.10 -11.45
N ASP A 149 23.30 0.28 -12.72
CA ASP A 149 23.49 1.61 -13.31
C ASP A 149 22.18 2.38 -13.52
N ASN A 150 21.07 1.66 -13.68
CA ASN A 150 19.76 2.24 -13.91
C ASN A 150 18.89 2.08 -12.66
N PRO A 151 18.25 3.17 -12.19
CA PRO A 151 17.39 3.08 -11.02
C PRO A 151 16.17 2.21 -11.31
N ILE A 152 15.72 1.51 -10.27
CA ILE A 152 14.51 0.71 -10.26
C ILE A 152 13.36 1.59 -9.74
N LYS A 153 12.18 1.47 -10.34
CA LYS A 153 10.97 2.16 -9.89
C LYS A 153 10.00 1.15 -9.34
N VAL A 154 9.68 1.27 -8.06
CA VAL A 154 8.63 0.49 -7.38
C VAL A 154 7.38 1.37 -7.34
N SER A 155 6.30 0.93 -7.98
CA SER A 155 5.06 1.69 -8.09
C SER A 155 3.88 0.90 -7.55
N ILE A 156 3.01 1.60 -6.82
CA ILE A 156 1.75 1.08 -6.30
C ILE A 156 0.62 1.78 -7.04
N HIS A 157 -0.19 1.00 -7.74
CA HIS A 157 -1.33 1.45 -8.52
C HIS A 157 -2.61 1.04 -7.81
N PRO A 158 -3.45 1.99 -7.36
CA PRO A 158 -4.80 1.64 -6.93
C PRO A 158 -5.61 1.16 -8.15
N THR A 159 -6.49 0.16 -7.98
CA THR A 159 -7.38 -0.30 -9.07
C THR A 159 -8.39 0.77 -9.47
N ASP A 160 -8.77 1.65 -8.53
CA ASP A 160 -9.45 2.90 -8.84
C ASP A 160 -8.50 3.89 -9.54
N THR A 161 -8.60 3.93 -10.86
CA THR A 161 -7.83 4.82 -11.75
C THR A 161 -8.07 6.32 -11.52
N SER A 162 -9.04 6.71 -10.68
CA SER A 162 -9.23 8.11 -10.27
C SER A 162 -8.13 8.61 -9.33
N ARG A 163 -7.33 7.71 -8.76
CA ARG A 163 -6.26 8.01 -7.81
C ARG A 163 -4.87 7.90 -8.45
N PRO A 164 -3.92 8.78 -8.06
CA PRO A 164 -2.60 8.75 -8.64
C PRO A 164 -1.81 7.53 -8.15
N THR A 165 -1.13 6.86 -9.07
CA THR A 165 -0.03 5.94 -8.77
C THR A 165 1.01 6.65 -7.91
N ARG A 166 1.57 5.94 -6.94
CA ARG A 166 2.71 6.42 -6.16
C ARG A 166 3.93 5.57 -6.47
N THR A 167 5.08 6.23 -6.60
CA THR A 167 6.34 5.59 -7.00
C THR A 167 7.47 6.01 -6.07
N VAL A 168 8.28 5.05 -5.68
CA VAL A 168 9.59 5.27 -5.05
C VAL A 168 10.68 4.78 -6.01
N THR A 169 11.75 5.56 -6.10
CA THR A 169 12.90 5.21 -6.95
C THR A 169 13.99 4.60 -6.09
N VAL A 170 14.51 3.46 -6.49
CA VAL A 170 15.57 2.71 -5.83
C VAL A 170 16.84 2.79 -6.67
N GLN A 171 17.93 3.25 -6.08
CA GLN A 171 19.25 3.18 -6.65
C GLN A 171 20.03 2.08 -5.95
N LEU A 172 20.37 1.02 -6.67
CA LEU A 172 21.25 -0.02 -6.15
C LEU A 172 22.68 0.50 -6.07
N LYS A 173 23.42 0.07 -5.04
CA LYS A 173 24.79 0.50 -4.81
C LYS A 173 25.64 -0.62 -4.24
N ASN A 174 26.85 -0.76 -4.76
CA ASN A 174 27.90 -1.63 -4.24
C ASN A 174 28.67 -0.95 -3.10
#